data_AF-A0A7C7EWL8-F1
#
_entry.id   AF-A0A7C7EWL8-F1
#
_cell.length_a   1.000
_cell.length_b   1.000
_cell.length_c   1.000
_cell.angle_alpha   90.00
_cell.angle_beta   90.00
_cell.angle_gamma   90.00
#
_symmetry.space_group_name_H-M   'P 1'
#
loop_
_entity.id
_entity.type
_entity.pdbx_description
1 polymer ?
#
loop_
_entity_poly.entity_id
_entity_poly.type
_entity_poly.pdbx_seq_one_letter_code
_entity_poly.pdbx_strand_id
1 'polypeptide(L)' 'MGKVKSFAAKTAHGRTSEGHIMCPVCNVEIKRVKVIGNKKGNAGWSPRYSYIKVCKCNETDFAAGKIQ' A
#
# COMPACT_ATOMS: atom_id res chain seq x y z
N MET A 1 8.35 -0.81 -34.43
CA MET A 1 8.08 0.32 -33.50
C MET A 1 7.19 -0.17 -32.37
N GLY A 2 7.78 -0.72 -31.29
CA GLY A 2 7.01 -1.11 -30.11
C GLY A 2 6.46 0.14 -29.44
N LYS A 3 5.15 0.20 -29.20
CA LYS A 3 4.49 1.34 -28.53
C LYS A 3 5.11 1.53 -27.14
N VAL A 4 6.15 2.36 -27.04
CA VAL A 4 6.79 2.72 -25.78
C VAL A 4 5.79 3.58 -25.04
N LYS A 5 4.99 2.96 -24.16
CA LYS A 5 4.11 3.69 -23.26
C LYS A 5 4.97 4.71 -22.51
N SER A 6 4.57 5.98 -22.58
CA SER A 6 5.25 7.07 -21.89
C SER A 6 5.37 6.73 -20.39
N PHE A 7 6.42 7.23 -19.74
CA PHE A 7 6.61 7.03 -18.30
C PHE A 7 5.37 7.44 -17.49
N ALA A 8 4.69 8.51 -17.91
CA ALA A 8 3.41 8.94 -17.34
C ALA A 8 2.32 7.85 -17.42
N ALA A 9 2.21 7.16 -18.55
CA ALA A 9 1.24 6.07 -18.72
C ALA A 9 1.60 4.83 -17.87
N LYS A 10 2.89 4.51 -17.70
CA LYS A 10 3.33 3.43 -16.80
C LYS A 10 3.03 3.77 -15.32
N THR A 11 3.26 5.02 -14.92
CA THR A 11 2.96 5.52 -13.57
C THR A 11 1.46 5.56 -13.30
N ALA A 12 0.65 5.94 -14.29
CA ALA A 12 -0.81 5.95 -14.18
C ALA A 12 -1.34 4.53 -13.97
N HIS A 13 -0.92 3.53 -14.75
CA HIS A 13 -1.35 2.13 -14.56
C HIS A 13 -0.90 1.52 -13.22
N GLY A 14 0.19 2.02 -12.61
CA GLY A 14 0.58 1.66 -11.23
C GLY A 14 -0.26 2.34 -10.15
N ARG A 15 -0.98 3.42 -10.49
CA ARG A 15 -1.83 4.22 -9.58
C ARG A 15 -3.33 3.98 -9.78
N THR A 16 -3.77 3.42 -10.91
CA THR A 16 -5.18 3.29 -11.25
C THR A 16 -5.70 1.87 -11.00
N SER A 17 -6.33 1.65 -9.85
CA SER A 17 -7.39 0.63 -9.70
C SER A 17 -8.27 0.75 -8.45
N GLU A 18 -8.22 1.84 -7.68
CA GLU A 18 -9.07 1.98 -6.49
C GLU A 18 -9.42 3.47 -6.33
N GLY A 19 -10.52 3.92 -6.93
CA GLY A 19 -11.02 5.28 -6.74
C GLY A 19 -11.19 5.54 -5.25
N HIS A 20 -10.69 6.69 -4.78
CA HIS A 20 -10.79 7.23 -3.43
C HIS A 20 -11.69 6.42 -2.49
N ILE A 21 -11.17 5.29 -1.98
CA ILE A 21 -11.99 4.41 -1.15
C ILE A 21 -12.13 5.15 0.17
N MET A 22 -13.33 5.63 0.46
CA MET A 22 -13.59 6.29 1.73
C MET A 22 -13.78 5.23 2.81
N CYS A 23 -13.20 5.45 3.98
CA CYS A 23 -13.47 4.59 5.13
C CYS A 23 -14.93 4.77 5.55
N PRO A 24 -15.73 3.69 5.70
CA PRO A 24 -17.14 3.78 6.07
C PRO A 24 -17.37 4.30 7.50
N VAL A 25 -16.31 4.39 8.31
CA VAL A 25 -16.39 4.80 9.72
C VAL A 25 -15.97 6.26 9.89
N CYS A 26 -14.81 6.66 9.36
CA CYS A 26 -14.32 8.03 9.53
C CYS A 26 -14.57 8.94 8.32
N ASN A 27 -15.12 8.43 7.20
CA ASN A 27 -15.33 9.16 5.95
C ASN A 27 -14.06 9.85 5.41
N VAL A 28 -12.89 9.37 5.81
CA VAL A 28 -11.59 9.83 5.30
C VAL A 28 -11.10 8.87 4.22
N GLU A 29 -10.38 9.42 3.25
CA GLU A 29 -9.72 8.65 2.20
C GLU A 29 -8.78 7.57 2.77
N ILE A 30 -8.97 6.33 2.32
CA ILE A 30 -8.10 5.21 2.65
C ILE A 30 -6.83 5.30 1.79
N LYS A 31 -5.69 5.48 2.45
CA LYS A 31 -4.37 5.47 1.83
C LYS A 31 -3.83 4.04 1.80
N ARG A 32 -3.37 3.60 0.62
CA ARG A 32 -2.69 2.32 0.46
C ARG A 32 -1.19 2.51 0.69
N VAL A 33 -0.68 1.97 1.79
CA VAL A 33 0.74 2.09 2.19
C VAL A 33 1.46 0.78 1.89
N LYS A 34 2.63 0.87 1.24
CA LYS A 34 3.54 -0.26 1.05
C LYS A 34 4.40 -0.41 2.29
N VAL A 35 4.28 -1.56 2.96
CA VAL A 35 5.06 -1.90 4.15
C VAL A 35 6.15 -2.88 3.73
N ILE A 36 7.38 -2.57 4.13
CA ILE A 36 8.55 -3.44 3.93
C ILE A 36 8.93 -3.94 5.31
N GLY A 37 8.69 -5.23 5.57
CA GLY A 37 8.92 -5.83 6.88
C GLY A 37 9.76 -7.09 6.80
N ASN A 38 10.41 -7.41 7.91
CA ASN A 38 11.03 -8.72 8.11
C ASN A 38 9.96 -9.69 8.62
N LYS A 39 9.41 -10.53 7.74
CA LYS A 39 8.59 -11.66 8.17
C LYS A 39 9.53 -12.83 8.44
N LYS A 40 9.56 -13.33 9.68
CA LYS A 40 10.31 -14.54 10.05
C LYS A 40 9.93 -15.67 9.09
N GLY A 41 10.85 -16.00 8.19
CA GLY A 41 10.78 -17.16 7.30
C GLY A 41 11.85 -18.18 7.67
N ASN A 42 11.75 -19.38 7.12
CA ASN A 42 12.61 -20.53 7.42
C ASN A 42 14.09 -20.35 7.00
N ALA A 43 14.45 -19.25 6.34
CA ALA A 43 15.81 -18.96 5.92
C ALA A 43 16.07 -17.44 5.84
N GLY A 44 16.91 -16.92 6.74
CA GLY A 44 17.53 -15.59 6.65
C GLY A 44 16.61 -14.37 6.72
N TRP A 45 17.22 -13.18 6.81
CA TRP A 45 16.52 -11.90 6.68
C TRP A 45 16.17 -11.67 5.21
N SER A 46 14.89 -11.67 4.87
CA SER A 46 14.41 -11.33 3.52
C SER A 46 13.29 -10.28 3.62
N PRO A 47 13.41 -9.13 2.94
CA PRO A 47 12.38 -8.10 2.98
C PRO A 47 11.13 -8.60 2.25
N ARG A 48 10.01 -8.71 2.97
CA ARG A 48 8.71 -9.02 2.37
C ARG A 48 7.86 -7.75 2.27
N TYR A 49 7.20 -7.60 1.14
CA TYR A 49 6.32 -6.47 0.84
C TYR A 49 4.87 -6.83 1.12
N SER A 50 4.16 -5.99 1.86
CA SER A 50 2.71 -6.03 2.00
C SER A 50 2.12 -4.66 1.69
N TYR A 51 0.86 -4.65 1.26
CA TYR A 51 0.09 -3.42 1.08
C TYR A 51 -1.00 -3.39 2.13
N ILE A 52 -1.03 -2.33 2.93
CA ILE A 52 -2.02 -2.15 3.99
C ILE A 52 -2.84 -0.90 3.69
N LYS A 53 -4.15 -0.98 3.98
CA LYS A 53 -5.11 0.10 3.84
C LYS A 53 -5.17 0.88 5.16
N VAL A 54 -4.80 2.16 5.15
CA VAL A 54 -4.72 3.03 6.34
C VAL A 54 -5.71 4.19 6.21
N CYS A 55 -6.42 4.47 7.29
CA CYS A 55 -7.34 5.59 7.47
C CYS A 55 -7.24 6.10 8.92
N LYS A 56 -7.97 7.15 9.27
CA LYS A 56 -7.91 7.76 10.61
C LYS A 56 -8.24 6.78 11.75
N CYS A 57 -9.02 5.73 11.48
CA CYS A 57 -9.39 4.73 12.49
C CYS A 57 -8.25 3.78 12.88
N ASN A 58 -7.28 3.55 11.99
CA ASN A 58 -6.25 2.53 12.19
C ASN A 58 -4.81 3.09 12.08
N GLU A 59 -4.66 4.40 11.87
CA GLU A 59 -3.36 5.06 11.77
C GLU A 59 -2.52 4.89 13.04
N THR A 60 -3.13 4.98 14.22
CA THR A 60 -2.45 4.79 15.51
C THR A 60 -1.94 3.36 15.70
N ASP A 61 -2.74 2.37 15.31
CA ASP A 61 -2.36 0.96 15.44
C ASP A 61 -1.36 0.52 14.38
N PHE A 62 -1.42 1.14 13.20
CA PHE A 62 -0.40 1.00 12.16
C PHE A 62 0.95 1.59 12.61
N ALA A 63 0.95 2.82 13.14
CA ALA A 63 2.15 3.46 13.67
C ALA A 63 2.75 2.70 14.86
N ALA A 64 1.90 2.08 15.68
CA ALA A 64 2.32 1.21 16.77
C ALA A 64 2.81 -0.18 16.34
N GLY A 65 2.82 -0.49 15.03
CA GLY A 65 3.30 -1.77 14.50
C GLY A 65 2.39 -2.97 14.81
N LYS A 66 1.16 -2.74 15.29
CA LYS A 66 0.20 -3.81 15.61
C LYS A 66 -0.45 -4.41 14.36
N ILE A 67 -0.39 -3.69 13.24
CA ILE A 67 -0.98 -4.07 11.95
C ILE A 67 0.17 -4.16 10.94
N GLN A 68 0.77 -5.36 10.76
CA GLN A 68 1.94 -5.60 9.90
C GLN A 68 1.85 -6.91 9.08
#